data_AF-A0A1F3NTM2-F1
#
_entry.id   AF-A0A1F3NTM2-F1
#
_cell.length_a   1.000
_cell.length_b   1.000
_cell.length_c   1.000
_cell.angle_alpha   90.00
_cell.angle_beta   90.00
_cell.angle_gamma   90.00
#
_symmetry.space_group_name_H-M   'P 1'
#
loop_
_entity.id
_entity.type
_entity.pdbx_description
1 polymer ?
#
loop_
_entity_poly.entity_id
_entity_poly.type
_entity_poly.pdbx_seq_one_letter_code
_entity_poly.pdbx_strand_id
1 'polypeptide(L)'
;MKIFVCLFFFLIGLMPGNVTGQVSLPKKHIAYLGNYLLHRLDFRKKNNQYLKELPRVILRAYCEGKLNAYFPGAPDKPVAYSEFLAHFGMPELALSQLEKFESFECTGNLCLETDPWILNCFSIYADILEVQRFDKNRSQYSYDIKYINLVFSSECTGNGLDYMGPVFKFDDLVKVSGLYTVKNPLNDADEISLARIFLERKFQTDIIEQNGEPIKNAKEAQKIKEKREKKDEASWEY
;
A
#
# COMPACT_ATOMS: atom_id res chain seq x y z
N MET A 1 33.72 30.96 -13.07
CA MET A 1 32.51 30.33 -12.53
C MET A 1 32.50 28.90 -13.02
N LYS A 2 32.74 27.91 -12.16
CA LYS A 2 32.88 26.50 -12.56
C LYS A 2 31.48 25.86 -12.65
N ILE A 3 31.05 25.54 -13.85
CA ILE A 3 29.83 24.75 -14.11
C ILE A 3 30.18 23.30 -13.78
N PHE A 4 29.65 22.80 -12.67
CA PHE A 4 29.70 21.38 -12.33
C PHE A 4 28.67 20.67 -13.22
N VAL A 5 29.13 20.10 -14.32
CA VAL A 5 28.32 19.25 -15.19
C VAL A 5 28.11 17.94 -14.43
N CYS A 6 26.92 17.74 -13.87
CA CYS A 6 26.45 16.43 -13.41
C CYS A 6 26.21 15.54 -14.64
N LEU A 7 27.30 15.01 -15.20
CA LEU A 7 27.30 13.92 -16.17
C LEU A 7 26.97 12.63 -15.41
N PHE A 8 25.68 12.43 -15.12
CA PHE A 8 25.18 11.12 -14.72
C PHE A 8 24.94 10.29 -15.99
N PHE A 9 25.92 9.46 -16.32
CA PHE A 9 25.78 8.34 -17.25
C PHE A 9 24.68 7.40 -16.74
N PHE A 10 23.44 7.60 -17.19
CA PHE A 10 22.40 6.59 -17.06
C PHE A 10 22.52 5.63 -18.24
N LEU A 11 23.38 4.62 -18.06
CA LEU A 11 23.22 3.33 -18.71
C LEU A 11 21.92 2.73 -18.16
N ILE A 12 20.78 3.14 -18.71
CA ILE A 12 19.51 2.44 -18.52
C ILE A 12 19.68 1.12 -19.26
N GLY A 13 20.15 0.12 -18.54
CA GLY A 13 19.84 -1.26 -18.84
C GLY A 13 18.31 -1.38 -18.80
N LEU A 14 17.68 -1.20 -19.96
CA LEU A 14 16.36 -1.73 -20.27
C LEU A 14 16.45 -3.25 -20.17
N MET A 15 16.49 -3.76 -18.94
CA MET A 15 16.02 -5.11 -18.70
C MET A 15 14.52 -4.99 -18.53
N PRO A 16 13.70 -5.44 -19.49
CA PRO A 16 12.34 -5.84 -19.18
C PRO A 16 12.48 -7.02 -18.22
N GLY A 17 12.61 -6.69 -16.93
CA GLY A 17 12.47 -7.66 -15.87
C GLY A 17 11.06 -8.22 -16.02
N ASN A 18 10.96 -9.41 -16.59
CA ASN A 18 9.80 -10.27 -16.47
C ASN A 18 9.57 -10.46 -14.97
N VAL A 19 8.80 -9.57 -14.34
CA VAL A 19 8.32 -9.74 -12.97
C VAL A 19 7.19 -10.75 -13.07
N THR A 20 7.51 -12.03 -13.29
CA THR A 20 6.54 -13.12 -13.46
C THR A 20 6.24 -13.87 -12.16
N GLY A 21 6.62 -13.31 -11.01
CA GLY A 21 6.28 -13.88 -9.71
C GLY A 21 5.06 -13.19 -9.10
N GLN A 22 4.12 -13.97 -8.56
CA GLN A 22 3.42 -13.54 -7.35
C GLN A 22 4.49 -13.30 -6.28
N VAL A 23 4.98 -12.06 -6.20
CA VAL A 23 5.98 -11.69 -5.21
C VAL A 23 5.22 -11.58 -3.90
N SER A 24 5.29 -12.60 -3.05
CA SER A 24 5.01 -12.40 -1.64
C SER A 24 6.03 -11.42 -1.08
N LEU A 25 5.62 -10.63 -0.08
CA LEU A 25 6.58 -9.75 0.58
C LEU A 25 7.81 -10.57 1.02
N PRO A 26 9.03 -10.03 0.84
CA PRO A 26 10.26 -10.78 1.04
C PRO A 26 10.31 -11.37 2.44
N LYS A 27 10.24 -12.71 2.52
CA LYS A 27 10.21 -13.47 3.79
C LYS A 27 11.30 -13.03 4.78
N LYS A 28 12.48 -12.62 4.27
CA LYS A 28 13.60 -12.14 5.10
C LYS A 28 13.32 -10.83 5.86
N HIS A 29 12.57 -9.88 5.31
CA HIS A 29 12.29 -8.63 6.03
C HIS A 29 11.15 -8.78 7.05
N ILE A 30 10.24 -9.73 6.84
CA ILE A 30 9.09 -9.95 7.74
C ILE A 30 9.39 -10.98 8.82
N ALA A 31 10.39 -11.85 8.64
CA ALA A 31 10.78 -12.87 9.64
C ALA A 31 11.09 -12.29 11.04
N TYR A 32 11.52 -11.02 11.12
CA TYR A 32 11.79 -10.34 12.40
C TYR A 32 10.53 -9.80 13.10
N LEU A 33 9.41 -9.70 12.40
CA LEU A 33 8.18 -9.06 12.91
C LEU A 33 7.34 -9.99 13.81
N GLY A 34 7.76 -11.24 14.02
CA GLY A 34 7.02 -12.20 14.82
C GLY A 34 5.79 -12.75 14.09
N ASN A 35 4.69 -12.97 14.81
CA ASN A 35 3.44 -13.44 14.19
C ASN A 35 2.78 -12.31 13.40
N TYR A 36 2.53 -12.52 12.12
CA TYR A 36 1.89 -11.54 11.24
C TYR A 36 0.83 -12.15 10.35
N LEU A 37 -0.10 -11.30 9.91
CA LEU A 37 -1.18 -11.62 8.98
C LEU A 37 -1.17 -10.62 7.84
N LEU A 38 -1.33 -11.11 6.62
CA LEU A 38 -1.61 -10.29 5.44
C LEU A 38 -3.09 -10.37 5.12
N HIS A 39 -3.74 -9.22 5.13
CA HIS A 39 -5.16 -9.06 4.87
C HIS A 39 -5.36 -8.43 3.51
N ARG A 40 -6.24 -8.97 2.68
CA ARG A 40 -6.67 -8.33 1.43
C ARG A 40 -7.98 -7.60 1.64
N LEU A 41 -7.97 -6.31 1.35
CA LEU A 41 -9.12 -5.43 1.26
C LEU A 41 -9.57 -5.37 -0.21
N ASP A 42 -10.76 -5.88 -0.52
CA ASP A 42 -11.39 -5.75 -1.85
C ASP A 42 -12.38 -4.58 -1.82
N PHE A 43 -12.11 -3.54 -2.61
CA PHE A 43 -12.92 -2.32 -2.67
C PHE A 43 -14.26 -2.52 -3.40
N ARG A 44 -14.43 -3.61 -4.15
CA ARG A 44 -15.68 -3.94 -4.86
C ARG A 44 -16.73 -4.51 -3.91
N LYS A 45 -16.32 -5.09 -2.78
CA LYS A 45 -17.25 -5.59 -1.76
C LYS A 45 -18.14 -4.46 -1.25
N LYS A 46 -19.45 -4.70 -1.16
CA LYS A 46 -20.46 -3.70 -0.73
C LYS A 46 -20.04 -2.94 0.54
N ASN A 47 -19.51 -3.66 1.53
CA ASN A 47 -19.11 -3.09 2.81
C ASN A 47 -17.85 -2.20 2.72
N ASN A 48 -17.09 -2.28 1.62
CA ASN A 48 -15.84 -1.53 1.42
C ASN A 48 -15.96 -0.46 0.32
N GLN A 49 -17.12 -0.33 -0.34
CA GLN A 49 -17.29 0.59 -1.48
C GLN A 49 -16.99 2.06 -1.12
N TYR A 50 -17.19 2.43 0.14
CA TYR A 50 -16.87 3.78 0.62
C TYR A 50 -15.37 4.10 0.61
N LEU A 51 -14.52 3.09 0.51
CA LEU A 51 -13.07 3.21 0.42
C LEU A 51 -12.58 3.20 -1.03
N LYS A 52 -13.45 3.26 -2.04
CA LYS A 52 -13.04 3.18 -3.45
C LYS A 52 -12.06 4.30 -3.85
N GLU A 53 -12.17 5.49 -3.25
CA GLU A 53 -11.25 6.61 -3.50
C GLU A 53 -9.94 6.51 -2.70
N LEU A 54 -9.82 5.58 -1.76
CA LEU A 54 -8.65 5.45 -0.88
C LEU A 54 -7.34 5.28 -1.67
N PRO A 55 -7.23 4.40 -2.69
CA PRO A 55 -6.01 4.27 -3.47
C PRO A 55 -5.62 5.56 -4.19
N ARG A 56 -6.60 6.30 -4.73
CA ARG A 56 -6.38 7.59 -5.39
C ARG A 56 -5.83 8.63 -4.43
N VAL A 57 -6.40 8.72 -3.23
CA VAL A 57 -5.96 9.66 -2.19
C VAL A 57 -4.53 9.33 -1.74
N ILE A 58 -4.20 8.06 -1.53
CA ILE A 58 -2.85 7.61 -1.14
C ILE A 58 -1.83 7.91 -2.26
N LEU A 59 -2.14 7.56 -3.52
CA LEU A 59 -1.26 7.83 -4.65
C LEU A 59 -1.06 9.32 -4.88
N ARG A 60 -2.09 10.14 -4.68
CA ARG A 60 -1.98 11.60 -4.73
C ARG A 60 -1.04 12.12 -3.64
N ALA A 61 -1.18 11.68 -2.39
CA ALA A 61 -0.30 12.09 -1.31
C ALA A 61 1.17 11.70 -1.56
N TYR A 62 1.38 10.55 -2.19
CA TYR A 62 2.70 10.08 -2.60
C TYR A 62 3.29 10.92 -3.73
N CYS A 63 2.50 11.18 -4.77
CA CYS A 63 2.86 12.01 -5.91
C CYS A 63 3.18 13.46 -5.51
N GLU A 64 2.46 14.01 -4.54
CA GLU A 64 2.73 15.32 -3.93
C GLU A 64 3.92 15.31 -2.95
N GLY A 65 4.62 14.19 -2.79
CA GLY A 65 5.79 14.05 -1.91
C GLY A 65 5.47 14.21 -0.42
N LYS A 66 4.20 14.12 -0.02
CA LYS A 66 3.78 14.19 1.39
C LYS A 66 3.85 12.84 2.06
N LEU A 67 3.66 11.77 1.30
CA LEU A 67 3.72 10.39 1.76
C LEU A 67 4.89 9.67 1.08
N ASN A 68 5.68 8.91 1.85
CA ASN A 68 6.75 8.08 1.31
C ASN A 68 6.19 6.71 0.91
N ALA A 69 6.56 6.25 -0.29
CA ALA A 69 6.37 4.86 -0.71
C ALA A 69 7.68 4.09 -0.64
N TYR A 70 7.57 2.77 -0.55
CA TYR A 70 8.68 1.85 -0.46
C TYR A 70 8.48 0.68 -1.42
N PHE A 71 9.57 0.02 -1.82
CA PHE A 71 9.49 -1.20 -2.62
C PHE A 71 8.93 -2.37 -1.79
N PRO A 72 8.04 -3.21 -2.34
CA PRO A 72 7.57 -4.41 -1.66
C PRO A 72 8.70 -5.34 -1.21
N GLY A 73 9.71 -5.51 -2.07
CA GLY A 73 10.91 -6.31 -1.81
C GLY A 73 11.92 -5.68 -0.85
N ALA A 74 11.76 -4.41 -0.50
CA ALA A 74 12.69 -3.67 0.36
C ALA A 74 11.95 -2.51 1.04
N PRO A 75 11.13 -2.78 2.08
CA PRO A 75 10.27 -1.78 2.72
C PRO A 75 11.05 -0.67 3.48
N ASP A 76 12.37 -0.77 3.52
CA ASP A 76 13.27 0.25 4.09
C ASP A 76 13.86 1.19 3.03
N LYS A 77 13.71 0.86 1.74
CA LYS A 77 14.20 1.68 0.64
C LYS A 77 13.04 2.53 0.09
N PRO A 78 13.03 3.85 0.33
CA PRO A 78 12.02 4.72 -0.27
C PRO A 78 12.18 4.69 -1.79
N VAL A 79 11.06 4.81 -2.50
CA VAL A 79 11.03 4.91 -3.96
C VAL A 79 10.40 6.25 -4.35
N ALA A 80 10.97 6.90 -5.36
CA ALA A 80 10.42 8.13 -5.90
C ALA A 80 9.22 7.83 -6.81
N TYR A 81 8.27 8.76 -6.90
CA TYR A 81 7.05 8.55 -7.69
C TYR A 81 7.35 8.28 -9.17
N SER A 82 8.34 8.96 -9.75
CA SER A 82 8.80 8.73 -11.12
C SER A 82 9.40 7.33 -11.33
N GLU A 83 10.23 6.85 -10.40
CA GLU A 83 10.79 5.50 -10.43
C GLU A 83 9.69 4.43 -10.33
N PHE A 84 8.69 4.69 -9.49
CA PHE A 84 7.50 3.86 -9.39
C PHE A 84 6.75 3.80 -10.72
N LEU A 85 6.44 4.94 -11.36
CA LEU A 85 5.75 4.96 -12.66
C LEU A 85 6.51 4.19 -13.73
N ALA A 86 7.84 4.35 -13.79
CA ALA A 86 8.69 3.60 -14.72
C ALA A 86 8.59 2.09 -14.50
N HIS A 87 8.53 1.64 -13.24
CA HIS A 87 8.40 0.21 -12.90
C HIS A 87 7.08 -0.40 -13.38
N PHE A 88 5.98 0.35 -13.35
CA PHE A 88 4.66 -0.10 -13.81
C PHE A 88 4.43 0.13 -15.31
N GLY A 89 5.51 0.19 -16.11
CA GLY A 89 5.43 0.21 -17.56
C GLY A 89 5.09 1.57 -18.16
N MET A 90 5.36 2.66 -17.46
CA MET A 90 5.04 4.02 -17.91
C MET A 90 6.28 4.92 -18.02
N PRO A 91 7.24 4.54 -18.88
CA PRO A 91 8.47 5.30 -19.03
C PRO A 91 8.19 6.72 -19.55
N GLU A 92 7.18 6.93 -20.40
CA GLU A 92 6.87 8.25 -20.97
C GLU A 92 6.36 9.24 -19.91
N LEU A 93 5.46 8.80 -19.02
CA LEU A 93 5.00 9.62 -17.90
C LEU A 93 6.14 9.88 -16.91
N ALA A 94 6.95 8.86 -16.62
CA ALA A 94 8.14 9.01 -15.77
C ALA A 94 9.14 10.01 -16.36
N LEU A 95 9.38 9.98 -17.67
CA LEU A 95 10.24 10.94 -18.37
C LEU A 95 9.65 12.35 -18.35
N SER A 96 8.35 12.52 -18.59
CA SER A 96 7.70 13.84 -18.53
C SER A 96 7.76 14.49 -17.14
N GLN A 97 7.82 13.65 -16.10
CA GLN A 97 8.06 14.10 -14.73
C GLN A 97 9.51 14.55 -14.56
N LEU A 98 10.49 13.80 -15.08
CA LEU A 98 11.92 14.11 -14.98
C LEU A 98 12.33 15.34 -15.82
N GLU A 99 11.87 15.45 -17.06
CA GLU A 99 12.22 16.54 -17.98
C GLU A 99 11.76 17.92 -17.47
N LYS A 100 10.64 17.97 -16.72
CA LYS A 100 10.15 19.21 -16.10
C LYS A 100 10.96 19.65 -14.87
N PHE A 101 11.84 18.80 -14.34
CA PHE A 101 12.82 19.21 -13.31
C PHE A 101 14.06 19.87 -13.91
N GLU A 102 14.34 19.70 -15.21
CA GLU A 102 15.50 20.32 -15.87
C GLU A 102 15.27 21.81 -16.20
N SER A 103 14.01 22.26 -16.28
CA SER A 103 13.67 23.68 -16.43
C SER A 103 13.60 24.38 -15.08
N PHE A 104 14.77 24.83 -14.60
CA PHE A 104 15.18 25.82 -13.57
C PHE A 104 14.19 26.64 -12.69
N GLU A 105 12.95 26.22 -12.46
CA GLU A 105 12.10 26.70 -11.36
C GLU A 105 11.54 25.49 -10.61
N CYS A 106 12.15 25.16 -9.47
CA CYS A 106 11.67 24.15 -8.53
C CYS A 106 10.38 24.61 -7.82
N THR A 107 9.38 25.07 -8.56
CA THR A 107 8.11 25.54 -8.05
C THR A 107 7.05 24.47 -8.17
N GLY A 108 6.87 23.73 -7.06
CA GLY A 108 5.70 22.89 -6.81
C GLY A 108 5.84 21.45 -7.30
N ASN A 109 5.57 20.49 -6.40
CA ASN A 109 5.43 19.07 -6.74
C ASN A 109 4.36 18.94 -7.83
N LEU A 110 4.77 18.79 -9.08
CA LEU A 110 3.86 18.71 -10.22
C LEU A 110 3.30 17.29 -10.27
N CYS A 111 2.33 17.01 -9.41
CA CYS A 111 1.55 15.80 -9.54
C CYS A 111 0.70 15.94 -10.80
N LEU A 112 1.19 15.39 -11.92
CA LEU A 112 0.32 15.17 -13.07
C LEU A 112 -0.80 14.27 -12.57
N GLU A 113 -2.05 14.61 -12.88
CA GLU A 113 -3.18 13.73 -12.61
C GLU A 113 -2.79 12.33 -13.08
N THR A 114 -2.61 11.43 -12.13
CA THR A 114 -2.23 10.05 -12.41
C THR A 114 -3.21 9.54 -13.46
N ASP A 115 -2.70 8.97 -14.55
CA ASP A 115 -3.54 8.52 -15.66
C ASP A 115 -4.73 7.70 -15.10
N PRO A 116 -5.98 8.06 -15.46
CA PRO A 116 -7.17 7.43 -14.91
C PRO A 116 -7.17 5.90 -15.02
N TRP A 117 -6.53 5.34 -16.05
CA TRP A 117 -6.37 3.91 -16.22
C TRP A 117 -5.54 3.30 -15.08
N ILE A 118 -4.39 3.90 -14.73
CA ILE A 118 -3.53 3.42 -13.62
C ILE A 118 -4.30 3.45 -12.30
N LEU A 119 -5.00 4.56 -12.04
CA LEU A 119 -5.78 4.72 -10.82
C LEU A 119 -6.83 3.61 -10.72
N ASN A 120 -7.47 3.26 -11.84
CA ASN A 120 -8.40 2.15 -11.88
C ASN A 120 -7.71 0.81 -11.56
N CYS A 121 -6.49 0.58 -12.05
CA CYS A 121 -5.73 -0.64 -11.77
C CYS A 121 -5.39 -0.83 -10.28
N PHE A 122 -5.17 0.26 -9.54
CA PHE A 122 -4.98 0.23 -8.08
C PHE A 122 -6.29 0.34 -7.28
N SER A 123 -7.43 0.55 -7.92
CA SER A 123 -8.72 0.78 -7.26
C SER A 123 -9.44 -0.49 -6.79
N ILE A 124 -8.85 -1.67 -7.01
CA ILE A 124 -9.53 -2.95 -6.80
C ILE A 124 -9.14 -3.60 -5.46
N TYR A 125 -7.83 -3.69 -5.17
CA TYR A 125 -7.37 -4.30 -3.92
C TYR A 125 -6.30 -3.46 -3.21
N ALA A 126 -6.27 -3.59 -1.89
CA ALA A 126 -5.13 -3.21 -1.07
C ALA A 126 -4.81 -4.34 -0.09
N ASP A 127 -3.53 -4.59 0.14
CA ASP A 127 -3.06 -5.56 1.12
C ASP A 127 -2.57 -4.83 2.38
N ILE A 128 -3.00 -5.29 3.55
CA ILE A 128 -2.72 -4.71 4.86
C ILE A 128 -1.92 -5.73 5.66
N LEU A 129 -0.70 -5.39 6.05
CA LEU A 129 0.14 -6.23 6.89
C LEU A 129 -0.05 -5.86 8.35
N GLU A 130 -0.52 -6.81 9.14
CA GLU A 130 -0.75 -6.69 10.58
C GLU A 130 0.24 -7.55 11.36
N VAL A 131 0.83 -6.97 12.39
CA VAL A 131 1.67 -7.69 13.35
C VAL A 131 0.89 -7.94 14.63
N GLN A 132 0.86 -9.18 15.07
CA GLN A 132 0.24 -9.59 16.31
C GLN A 132 1.23 -9.41 17.46
N ARG A 133 0.84 -8.65 18.47
CA ARG A 133 1.61 -8.44 19.70
C ARG A 133 0.77 -8.84 20.91
N PHE A 134 1.36 -9.55 21.87
CA PHE A 134 0.67 -9.81 23.14
C PHE A 134 0.97 -8.68 24.12
N ASP A 135 -0.07 -7.93 24.51
CA ASP A 135 0.02 -6.92 25.56
C ASP A 135 -0.10 -7.62 26.92
N LYS A 136 1.03 -7.73 27.63
CA LYS A 136 1.09 -8.36 28.94
C LYS A 136 0.27 -7.62 30.00
N ASN A 137 0.10 -6.30 29.88
CA ASN A 137 -0.61 -5.52 30.88
C ASN A 137 -2.13 -5.72 30.78
N ARG A 138 -2.62 -5.96 29.55
CA ARG A 138 -4.03 -6.20 29.26
C ARG A 138 -4.35 -7.70 29.11
N SER A 139 -3.35 -8.57 29.17
CA SER A 139 -3.45 -9.99 28.84
C SER A 139 -4.17 -10.26 27.49
N GLN A 140 -3.99 -9.36 26.54
CA GLN A 140 -4.75 -9.31 25.29
C GLN A 140 -3.83 -9.25 24.07
N TYR A 141 -4.25 -9.85 22.97
CA TYR A 141 -3.55 -9.69 21.70
C TYR A 141 -3.94 -8.36 21.05
N SER A 142 -2.94 -7.52 20.76
CA SER A 142 -3.08 -6.33 19.93
C SER A 142 -2.61 -6.61 18.50
N TYR A 143 -3.23 -5.92 17.54
CA TYR A 143 -2.96 -6.07 16.12
C TYR A 143 -2.56 -4.72 15.55
N ASP A 144 -1.28 -4.55 15.27
CA ASP A 144 -0.70 -3.29 14.82
C ASP A 144 -0.51 -3.34 13.30
N ILE A 145 -1.16 -2.44 12.57
CA ILE A 145 -0.95 -2.30 11.12
C ILE A 145 0.45 -1.73 10.90
N LYS A 146 1.29 -2.43 10.13
CA LYS A 146 2.64 -1.97 9.79
C LYS A 146 2.70 -1.33 8.41
N TYR A 147 2.09 -2.00 7.44
CA TYR A 147 2.15 -1.58 6.05
C TYR A 147 0.79 -1.69 5.38
N ILE A 148 0.57 -0.79 4.43
CA ILE A 148 -0.52 -0.85 3.47
C ILE A 148 0.12 -0.86 2.09
N ASN A 149 -0.20 -1.85 1.29
CA ASN A 149 0.30 -2.04 -0.06
C ASN A 149 -0.88 -1.89 -1.03
N LEU A 150 -0.76 -1.02 -2.03
CA LEU A 150 -1.76 -1.02 -3.11
C LEU A 150 -1.43 -2.17 -4.05
N VAL A 151 -2.44 -2.83 -4.60
CA VAL A 151 -2.25 -3.96 -5.50
C VAL A 151 -2.61 -3.52 -6.91
N PHE A 152 -1.72 -3.74 -7.86
CA PHE A 152 -2.02 -3.55 -9.26
C PHE A 152 -2.81 -4.76 -9.75
N SER A 153 -4.08 -4.55 -10.05
CA SER A 153 -5.02 -5.62 -10.37
C SER A 153 -4.64 -6.38 -11.62
N SER A 154 -4.81 -7.70 -11.56
CA SER A 154 -4.75 -8.63 -12.70
C SER A 154 -5.62 -8.19 -13.88
N GLU A 155 -6.72 -7.47 -13.65
CA GLU A 155 -7.60 -6.93 -14.70
C GLU A 155 -6.87 -5.96 -15.65
N CYS A 156 -5.77 -5.35 -15.20
CA CYS A 156 -4.94 -4.47 -16.00
C CYS A 156 -3.68 -5.14 -16.58
N THR A 157 -3.51 -6.44 -16.33
CA THR A 157 -2.29 -7.17 -16.69
C THR A 157 -2.57 -8.15 -17.82
N GLY A 158 -1.66 -8.26 -18.78
CA GLY A 158 -1.81 -9.21 -19.89
C GLY A 158 -1.74 -10.69 -19.50
N ASN A 159 -1.19 -11.00 -18.31
CA ASN A 159 -1.03 -12.36 -17.80
C ASN A 159 -2.07 -12.76 -16.74
N GLY A 160 -2.97 -11.85 -16.37
CA GLY A 160 -4.03 -12.11 -15.38
C GLY A 160 -3.50 -12.33 -13.96
N LEU A 161 -2.32 -11.79 -13.62
CA LEU A 161 -1.74 -11.89 -12.28
C LEU A 161 -1.74 -10.53 -11.59
N ASP A 162 -2.10 -10.50 -10.30
CA ASP A 162 -1.97 -9.29 -9.49
C ASP A 162 -0.48 -9.00 -9.23
N TYR A 163 -0.08 -7.73 -9.31
CA TYR A 163 1.25 -7.27 -8.92
C TYR A 163 1.21 -6.44 -7.64
N MET A 164 2.28 -6.56 -6.84
CA MET A 164 2.45 -5.68 -5.67
C MET A 164 2.80 -4.27 -6.13
N GLY A 165 2.02 -3.29 -5.67
CA GLY A 165 2.24 -1.88 -5.91
C GLY A 165 3.21 -1.22 -4.92
N PRO A 166 3.06 0.09 -4.69
CA PRO A 166 3.84 0.79 -3.68
C PRO A 166 3.38 0.41 -2.27
N VAL A 167 4.35 0.22 -1.38
CA VAL A 167 4.12 -0.03 0.04
C VAL A 167 4.20 1.27 0.82
N PHE A 168 3.28 1.47 1.76
CA PHE A 168 3.20 2.63 2.63
C PHE A 168 3.29 2.20 4.09
N LYS A 169 4.18 2.83 4.86
CA LYS A 169 4.26 2.64 6.31
C LYS A 169 3.03 3.26 6.96
N PHE A 170 2.39 2.53 7.86
CA PHE A 170 1.21 3.04 8.56
C PHE A 170 1.51 4.31 9.36
N ASP A 171 2.69 4.37 10.00
CA ASP A 171 3.14 5.56 10.74
C ASP A 171 3.25 6.80 9.84
N ASP A 172 3.64 6.63 8.57
CA ASP A 172 3.73 7.74 7.62
C ASP A 172 2.34 8.19 7.15
N LEU A 173 1.40 7.26 6.99
CA LEU A 173 -0.02 7.56 6.73
C LEU A 173 -0.67 8.34 7.88
N VAL A 174 -0.35 7.99 9.13
CA VAL A 174 -0.86 8.70 10.31
C VAL A 174 -0.40 10.17 10.32
N LYS A 175 0.87 10.43 9.98
CA LYS A 175 1.42 11.81 9.92
C LYS A 175 0.72 12.70 8.90
N VAL A 176 0.23 12.14 7.79
CA VAL A 176 -0.43 12.92 6.72
C VAL A 176 -1.96 12.89 6.82
N SER A 177 -2.51 12.19 7.81
CA SER A 177 -3.95 11.91 7.90
C SER A 177 -4.85 13.16 7.99
N GLY A 178 -4.35 14.27 8.55
CA GLY A 178 -5.09 15.54 8.60
C GLY A 178 -5.13 16.31 7.29
N LEU A 179 -4.31 15.94 6.30
CA LEU A 179 -4.22 16.62 5.00
C LEU A 179 -5.01 15.91 3.90
N TYR A 180 -5.28 14.62 4.09
CA TYR A 180 -5.90 13.77 3.10
C TYR A 180 -7.06 13.01 3.72
N THR A 181 -8.23 13.15 3.09
CA THR A 181 -9.48 12.61 3.57
C THR A 181 -10.21 11.84 2.47
N VAL A 182 -11.10 10.94 2.89
CA VAL A 182 -12.04 10.25 2.03
C VAL A 182 -13.45 10.66 2.44
N LYS A 183 -14.34 10.81 1.46
CA LYS A 183 -15.74 11.15 1.70
C LYS A 183 -16.40 10.10 2.61
N ASN A 184 -17.07 10.54 3.67
CA ASN A 184 -17.83 9.64 4.52
C ASN A 184 -19.14 9.26 3.82
N PRO A 185 -19.41 7.96 3.59
CA PRO A 185 -20.62 7.51 2.89
C PRO A 185 -21.90 7.70 3.73
N LEU A 186 -21.78 7.85 5.05
CA LEU A 186 -22.90 7.98 5.98
C LEU A 186 -23.25 9.43 6.29
N ASN A 187 -22.32 10.35 6.10
CA ASN A 187 -22.48 11.76 6.43
C ASN A 187 -21.59 12.62 5.53
N ASP A 188 -22.18 13.18 4.46
CA ASP A 188 -21.46 14.02 3.50
C ASP A 188 -20.78 15.27 4.12
N ALA A 189 -21.17 15.67 5.34
CA ALA A 189 -20.57 16.80 6.05
C ALA A 189 -19.36 16.42 6.91
N ASP A 190 -19.08 15.12 7.10
CA ASP A 190 -17.91 14.62 7.83
C ASP A 190 -16.94 13.97 6.82
N GLU A 191 -15.66 14.28 6.95
CA GLU A 191 -14.63 13.66 6.13
C GLU A 191 -13.82 12.67 6.99
N ILE A 192 -13.54 11.49 6.44
CA ILE A 192 -12.79 10.47 7.17
C ILE A 192 -11.32 10.58 6.82
N SER A 193 -10.48 10.90 7.80
CA SER A 193 -9.03 10.92 7.61
C SER A 193 -8.48 9.53 7.30
N LEU A 194 -7.35 9.47 6.57
CA LEU A 194 -6.69 8.20 6.22
C LEU A 194 -6.42 7.32 7.44
N ALA A 195 -5.90 7.89 8.52
CA ALA A 195 -5.63 7.14 9.75
C ALA A 195 -6.92 6.57 10.37
N ARG A 196 -7.99 7.38 10.41
CA ARG A 196 -9.27 6.98 11.03
C ARG A 196 -9.87 5.76 10.33
N ILE A 197 -9.75 5.65 9.00
CA ILE A 197 -10.18 4.47 8.23
C ILE A 197 -9.57 3.19 8.82
N PHE A 198 -8.25 3.18 8.98
CA PHE A 198 -7.49 2.01 9.42
C PHE A 198 -7.58 1.76 10.93
N LEU A 199 -7.74 2.81 11.74
CA LEU A 199 -7.90 2.69 13.19
C LEU A 199 -9.29 2.19 13.58
N GLU A 200 -10.35 2.65 12.92
CA GLU A 200 -11.73 2.22 13.21
C GLU A 200 -12.03 0.82 12.67
N ARG A 201 -11.27 0.33 11.68
CA ARG A 201 -11.38 -1.03 11.12
C ARG A 201 -12.80 -1.40 10.67
N LYS A 202 -13.58 -0.43 10.18
CA LYS A 202 -14.96 -0.61 9.68
C LYS A 202 -15.02 -1.19 8.27
N PHE A 203 -14.02 -1.97 7.87
CA PHE A 203 -13.93 -2.59 6.55
C PHE A 203 -13.75 -4.10 6.68
N GLN A 204 -14.13 -4.82 5.66
CA GLN A 204 -14.00 -6.28 5.61
C GLN A 204 -12.75 -6.67 4.81
N THR A 205 -11.94 -7.53 5.39
CA THR A 205 -10.77 -8.12 4.74
C THR A 205 -10.82 -9.64 4.75
N ASP A 206 -10.10 -10.25 3.82
CA ASP A 206 -9.83 -11.68 3.81
C ASP A 206 -8.37 -11.91 4.20
N ILE A 207 -8.08 -12.93 5.00
CA ILE A 207 -6.69 -13.30 5.34
C ILE A 207 -6.13 -14.11 4.18
N ILE A 208 -5.07 -13.60 3.55
CA ILE A 208 -4.42 -14.23 2.39
C ILE A 208 -3.07 -14.86 2.70
N GLU A 209 -2.39 -14.41 3.77
CA GLU A 209 -1.11 -14.96 4.23
C GLU A 209 -1.04 -14.94 5.76
N GLN A 210 -0.42 -15.97 6.35
CA GLN A 210 -0.05 -16.00 7.75
C GLN A 210 1.41 -16.42 7.87
N ASN A 211 2.23 -15.61 8.56
CA ASN A 211 3.63 -15.94 8.84
C ASN A 211 4.47 -16.36 7.61
N GLY A 212 4.20 -15.79 6.43
CA GLY A 212 4.94 -16.09 5.19
C GLY A 212 4.35 -17.22 4.38
N GLU A 213 3.29 -17.84 4.87
CA GLU A 213 2.63 -18.96 4.21
C GLU A 213 1.25 -18.52 3.68
N PRO A 214 1.00 -18.69 2.37
CA PRO A 214 -0.28 -18.33 1.78
C PRO A 214 -1.39 -19.23 2.33
N ILE A 215 -2.55 -18.64 2.59
CA ILE A 215 -3.73 -19.37 3.04
C ILE A 215 -4.34 -20.13 1.87
N LYS A 216 -4.51 -21.45 2.00
CA LYS A 216 -4.84 -22.31 0.86
C LYS A 216 -6.31 -22.24 0.46
N ASN A 217 -7.21 -21.92 1.39
CA ASN A 217 -8.65 -21.86 1.12
C ASN A 217 -9.42 -21.00 2.13
N ALA A 218 -10.65 -20.61 1.77
CA ALA A 218 -11.52 -19.79 2.60
C ALA A 218 -11.89 -20.43 3.95
N LYS A 219 -11.97 -21.77 4.03
CA LYS A 219 -12.26 -22.47 5.30
C LYS A 219 -11.11 -22.29 6.30
N GLU A 220 -9.87 -22.31 5.83
CA GLU A 220 -8.68 -22.06 6.64
C GLU A 220 -8.64 -20.61 7.13
N ALA A 221 -8.89 -19.64 6.24
CA ALA A 221 -9.00 -18.23 6.61
C ALA A 221 -10.09 -18.01 7.68
N GLN A 222 -11.25 -18.65 7.52
CA GLN A 222 -12.35 -18.57 8.48
C GLN A 222 -11.98 -19.18 9.84
N LYS A 223 -11.30 -20.34 9.86
CA LYS A 223 -10.80 -20.94 11.11
C LYS A 223 -9.80 -20.04 11.83
N ILE A 224 -8.92 -19.37 11.10
CA ILE A 224 -7.97 -18.41 11.67
C ILE A 224 -8.73 -17.24 12.30
N LYS A 225 -9.74 -16.72 11.60
CA LYS A 225 -10.61 -15.64 12.09
C LYS A 225 -11.39 -16.04 13.35
N GLU A 226 -12.05 -17.20 13.35
CA GLU A 226 -12.78 -17.72 14.51
C GLU A 226 -11.84 -17.99 15.70
N LYS A 227 -10.64 -18.51 15.45
CA LYS A 227 -9.64 -18.73 16.50
C LYS A 227 -9.16 -17.41 17.10
N ARG A 228 -9.10 -16.33 16.31
CA ARG A 228 -8.81 -14.98 16.79
C ARG A 228 -9.95 -14.45 17.64
N GLU A 229 -11.18 -14.48 17.13
CA GLU A 229 -12.37 -14.01 17.85
C GLU A 229 -12.52 -14.74 19.19
N LYS A 230 -12.34 -16.07 19.24
CA LYS A 230 -12.34 -16.85 20.49
C LYS A 230 -11.22 -16.48 21.45
N LYS A 231 -10.01 -16.17 20.94
CA LYS A 231 -8.90 -15.72 21.78
C LYS A 231 -9.17 -14.34 22.37
N ASP A 232 -9.80 -13.46 21.59
CA ASP A 232 -10.18 -12.13 22.03
C ASP A 232 -11.33 -12.24 23.05
N GLU A 233 -12.33 -13.09 22.85
CA GLU A 233 -13.40 -13.38 23.82
C GLU A 233 -12.89 -13.96 25.13
N ALA A 234 -12.03 -14.99 25.07
CA ALA A 234 -11.46 -15.63 26.26
C ALA A 234 -10.58 -14.69 27.09
N SER A 235 -10.09 -13.59 26.50
CA SER A 235 -9.33 -12.56 27.21
C SER A 235 -10.20 -11.65 28.09
N TRP A 236 -11.53 -11.67 27.90
CA TRP A 236 -12.48 -10.89 28.72
C TRP A 236 -13.04 -11.67 29.92
N GLU A 237 -12.78 -12.98 30.00
CA GLU A 237 -13.29 -13.86 31.06
C GLU A 237 -12.36 -13.97 32.29
N TYR A 238 -11.25 -13.24 32.31
CA TYR A 238 -10.27 -13.18 33.41
C TYR A 238 -10.01 -11.73 33.84
#